data_AF-A0A4R3QEE5-F1
#
_entry.id   AF-A0A4R3QEE5-F1
#
_cell.length_a   1.000
_cell.length_b   1.000
_cell.length_c   1.000
_cell.angle_alpha   90.00
_cell.angle_beta   90.00
_cell.angle_gamma   90.00
#
_symmetry.space_group_name_H-M   'P 1'
#
loop_
_entity.id
_entity.type
_entity.pdbx_description
1 polymer ?
#
loop_
_entity_poly.entity_id
_entity_poly.type
_entity_poly.pdbx_seq_one_letter_code
_entity_poly.pdbx_strand_id
1 'polypeptide(L)'
;MRYDLAKLPISTLMEPAFRAATELVRLDERIARSAIGAGFLERSHFADACASLWIDGELVHLEDLVLHDATKDIRTPTHELTIARDVLKTRRRIASQPSGWALSGMCGQYSWDGTTCPSDADAVIHEIYGGIMHARVAIGSAVDDHRYEKGPRVAWFRACFRLG
;
A
#
# COMPACT_ATOMS: atom_id res chain seq x y z
N MET A 1 -1.96 17.54 12.12
CA MET A 1 -2.16 18.60 11.12
C MET A 1 -3.03 18.02 10.00
N ARG A 2 -4.31 18.39 9.89
CA ARG A 2 -5.19 17.89 8.83
C ARG A 2 -5.11 18.87 7.66
N TYR A 3 -4.63 18.41 6.51
CA TYR A 3 -4.66 19.20 5.29
C TYR A 3 -6.09 19.23 4.74
N ASP A 4 -6.55 20.42 4.35
CA ASP A 4 -7.83 20.57 3.65
C ASP A 4 -7.66 20.14 2.19
N LEU A 5 -8.06 18.90 1.91
CA LEU A 5 -7.95 18.30 0.57
C LEU A 5 -8.81 19.04 -0.47
N ALA A 6 -9.83 19.81 -0.05
CA ALA A 6 -10.63 20.63 -0.96
C ALA A 6 -9.90 21.90 -1.42
N LYS A 7 -8.77 22.26 -0.80
CA LYS A 7 -7.98 23.46 -1.09
C LYS A 7 -6.56 23.14 -1.57
N LEU A 8 -6.36 21.99 -2.21
CA LEU A 8 -5.06 21.64 -2.77
C LEU A 8 -4.76 22.56 -3.97
N PRO A 9 -3.59 23.24 -3.99
CA PRO A 9 -3.18 24.05 -5.14
C PRO A 9 -2.70 23.11 -6.26
N ILE A 10 -3.65 22.49 -6.96
CA ILE A 10 -3.37 21.44 -7.96
C ILE A 10 -2.40 21.94 -9.02
N SER A 11 -2.58 23.16 -9.54
CA SER A 11 -1.71 23.74 -10.56
C SER A 11 -0.23 23.80 -10.16
N THR A 12 0.08 24.07 -8.90
CA THR A 12 1.46 24.13 -8.41
C THR A 12 2.00 22.76 -8.00
N LEU A 13 1.13 21.81 -7.68
CA LEU A 13 1.50 20.44 -7.30
C LEU A 13 1.81 19.54 -8.51
N MET A 14 1.19 19.78 -9.67
CA MET A 14 1.33 18.89 -10.83
C MET A 14 2.78 18.76 -11.31
N GLU A 15 3.50 19.86 -11.48
CA GLU A 15 4.89 19.82 -11.94
C GLU A 15 5.81 19.00 -11.00
N PRO A 16 5.89 19.29 -9.69
CA PRO A 16 6.74 18.51 -8.79
C PRO A 16 6.30 17.05 -8.68
N ALA A 17 4.99 16.76 -8.73
CA ALA A 17 4.50 15.38 -8.73
C ALA A 17 4.97 14.59 -9.96
N PHE A 18 4.90 15.16 -11.16
CA PHE A 18 5.39 14.50 -12.38
C PHE A 18 6.91 14.33 -12.39
N ARG A 19 7.67 15.30 -11.87
CA ARG A 19 9.13 15.17 -11.73
C ARG A 19 9.47 14.00 -10.79
N ALA A 20 8.83 13.92 -9.64
CA ALA A 20 9.01 12.81 -8.70
C ALA A 20 8.63 11.46 -9.33
N ALA A 21 7.50 11.39 -10.03
CA ALA A 21 7.06 10.17 -10.72
C ALA A 21 8.07 9.73 -11.80
N THR A 22 8.63 10.67 -12.56
CA THR A 22 9.64 10.38 -13.58
C THR A 22 10.91 9.78 -12.97
N GLU A 23 11.38 10.34 -11.85
CA GLU A 23 12.54 9.81 -11.15
C GLU A 23 12.28 8.44 -10.51
N LEU A 24 11.06 8.20 -10.02
CA LEU A 24 10.64 6.89 -9.50
C LEU A 24 10.64 5.82 -10.60
N VAL A 25 10.07 6.13 -11.78
CA VAL A 25 10.07 5.21 -12.94
C VAL A 25 11.50 4.88 -13.38
N ARG A 26 12.41 5.86 -13.36
CA ARG A 26 13.83 5.63 -13.68
C ARG A 26 14.52 4.76 -12.66
N LEU A 27 14.20 4.92 -11.37
CA LEU A 27 14.73 4.09 -10.30
C LEU A 27 14.24 2.64 -10.46
N ASP A 28 12.95 2.44 -10.70
CA ASP A 28 12.36 1.11 -10.93
C ASP A 28 13.02 0.39 -12.10
N GLU A 29 13.20 1.06 -13.23
CA GLU A 29 13.88 0.49 -14.40
C GLU A 29 15.35 0.10 -14.09
N ARG A 30 16.05 0.91 -13.29
CA ARG A 30 17.43 0.61 -12.87
C ARG A 30 17.48 -0.58 -11.93
N ILE A 31 16.55 -0.70 -10.99
CA ILE A 31 16.48 -1.82 -10.05
C ILE A 31 16.13 -3.10 -10.81
N ALA A 32 15.17 -3.05 -11.73
CA ALA A 32 14.74 -4.19 -12.54
C ALA A 32 15.87 -4.76 -13.40
N ARG A 33 16.76 -3.91 -13.94
CA ARG A 33 17.92 -4.34 -14.74
C ARG A 33 19.17 -4.68 -13.92
N SER A 34 19.14 -4.49 -12.61
CA SER A 34 20.29 -4.68 -11.74
C SER A 34 20.35 -6.10 -11.18
N ALA A 35 21.55 -6.70 -11.19
CA ALA A 35 21.79 -8.01 -10.57
C ALA A 35 21.53 -8.02 -9.05
N ILE A 36 21.56 -6.84 -8.40
CA ILE A 36 21.28 -6.68 -6.97
C ILE A 36 19.85 -6.23 -6.67
N GLY A 37 18.96 -6.19 -7.66
CA GLY A 37 17.59 -5.68 -7.51
C GLY A 37 16.80 -6.41 -6.43
N ALA A 38 16.90 -7.74 -6.37
CA ALA A 38 16.29 -8.54 -5.31
C ALA A 38 16.81 -8.13 -3.92
N GLY A 39 18.13 -7.95 -3.76
CA GLY A 39 18.72 -7.51 -2.50
C GLY A 39 18.34 -6.08 -2.12
N PHE A 40 18.10 -5.20 -3.09
CA PHE A 40 17.57 -3.87 -2.84
C PHE A 40 16.14 -3.94 -2.29
N LEU A 41 15.26 -4.71 -2.93
CA LEU A 41 13.86 -4.88 -2.51
C LEU A 41 13.77 -5.44 -1.08
N GLU A 42 14.55 -6.49 -0.78
CA GLU A 42 14.57 -7.08 0.56
C GLU A 42 14.94 -6.05 1.65
N ARG A 43 15.97 -5.23 1.44
CA ARG A 43 16.36 -4.18 2.40
C ARG A 43 15.35 -3.04 2.48
N SER A 44 14.73 -2.67 1.36
CA SER A 44 13.70 -1.65 1.31
C SER A 44 12.47 -2.04 2.11
N HIS A 45 12.08 -3.32 2.14
CA HIS A 45 10.97 -3.79 2.97
C HIS A 45 11.22 -3.62 4.47
N PHE A 46 12.45 -3.85 4.94
CA PHE A 46 12.79 -3.58 6.34
C PHE A 46 12.76 -2.08 6.66
N ALA A 47 13.32 -1.25 5.77
CA ALA A 47 13.31 0.20 5.96
C ALA A 47 11.87 0.77 5.97
N ASP A 48 11.00 0.26 5.10
CA ASP A 48 9.59 0.65 5.03
C ASP A 48 8.80 0.24 6.28
N ALA A 49 9.07 -0.94 6.84
CA ALA A 49 8.45 -1.37 8.10
C ALA A 49 8.87 -0.48 9.29
N CYS A 50 10.16 -0.16 9.41
CA CYS A 50 10.65 0.78 10.43
C CYS A 50 10.09 2.20 10.24
N ALA A 51 10.01 2.68 9.00
CA ALA A 51 9.44 3.99 8.70
C ALA A 51 7.93 4.06 9.02
N SER A 52 7.19 2.98 8.79
CA SER A 52 5.76 2.90 9.12
C SER A 52 5.54 3.07 10.63
N LEU A 53 6.30 2.36 11.46
CA LEU A 53 6.21 2.53 12.92
C LEU A 53 6.66 3.91 13.38
N TRP A 54 7.69 4.48 12.76
CA TRP A 54 8.08 5.85 13.09
C TRP A 54 6.93 6.84 12.82
N ILE A 55 6.19 6.68 11.72
CA ILE A 55 5.00 7.52 11.46
C ILE A 55 3.94 7.35 12.56
N ASP A 56 3.77 6.13 13.08
CA ASP A 56 2.87 5.83 14.20
C ASP A 56 3.40 6.32 15.57
N GLY A 57 4.64 6.80 15.62
CA GLY A 57 5.29 7.33 16.82
C GLY A 57 6.13 6.31 17.59
N GLU A 58 6.25 5.10 17.06
CA GLU A 58 6.93 3.97 17.68
C GLU A 58 8.32 3.77 17.06
N LEU A 59 9.30 3.40 17.88
CA LEU A 59 10.68 3.23 17.44
C LEU A 59 11.08 1.76 17.50
N VAL A 60 11.40 1.19 16.34
CA VAL A 60 11.94 -0.17 16.21
C VAL A 60 13.32 -0.12 15.56
N HIS A 61 14.26 -0.77 16.21
CA HIS A 61 15.61 -0.97 15.69
C HIS A 61 15.60 -1.90 14.48
N LEU A 62 16.27 -1.50 13.40
CA LEU A 62 16.37 -2.28 12.17
C LEU A 62 17.01 -3.64 12.45
N GLU A 63 18.06 -3.66 13.28
CA GLU A 63 18.76 -4.88 13.68
C GLU A 63 17.86 -5.87 14.43
N ASP A 64 17.02 -5.37 15.35
CA ASP A 64 16.10 -6.22 16.11
C ASP A 64 15.03 -6.80 15.16
N LEU A 65 14.54 -6.03 14.19
CA LEU A 65 13.61 -6.51 13.17
C LEU A 65 14.24 -7.58 12.25
N VAL A 66 15.49 -7.39 11.84
CA VAL A 66 16.23 -8.37 11.02
C VAL A 66 16.48 -9.67 11.79
N LEU A 67 16.85 -9.58 13.06
CA LEU A 67 17.06 -10.74 13.92
C LEU A 67 15.75 -11.49 14.19
N HIS A 68 14.68 -10.76 14.45
CA HIS A 68 13.34 -11.32 14.65
C HIS A 68 12.78 -11.95 13.37
N ASP A 69 13.06 -11.36 12.20
CA ASP A 69 12.74 -11.96 10.89
C ASP A 69 13.38 -13.34 10.73
N ALA A 70 14.64 -13.47 11.20
CA ALA A 70 15.42 -14.69 11.13
C ALA A 70 15.19 -15.66 12.30
N THR A 71 14.25 -15.39 13.22
CA THR A 71 14.03 -16.17 14.46
C THR A 71 15.28 -16.26 15.35
N LYS A 72 16.16 -15.26 15.27
CA LYS A 72 17.42 -15.15 16.02
C LYS A 72 17.35 -14.03 17.05
N ASP A 73 16.23 -13.97 17.76
CA ASP A 73 16.01 -12.96 18.79
C ASP A 73 17.05 -13.05 19.90
N ILE A 74 17.73 -11.94 20.17
CA ILE A 74 18.68 -11.83 21.29
C ILE A 74 17.95 -11.37 22.57
N ARG A 75 16.82 -10.67 22.41
CA ARG A 75 15.97 -10.16 23.48
C ARG A 75 14.54 -10.67 23.29
N THR A 76 13.75 -10.68 24.35
CA THR A 76 12.32 -10.99 24.26
C THR A 76 11.63 -10.00 23.31
N PRO A 77 10.82 -10.48 22.34
CA PRO A 77 10.19 -9.60 21.36
C PRO A 77 9.21 -8.63 22.02
N THR A 78 9.28 -7.36 21.62
CA THR A 78 8.34 -6.31 22.06
C THR A 78 7.08 -6.32 21.19
N HIS A 79 6.02 -5.66 21.67
CA HIS A 79 4.78 -5.51 20.89
C HIS A 79 5.05 -4.79 19.56
N GLU A 80 5.78 -3.68 19.60
CA GLU A 80 6.18 -2.92 18.40
C GLU A 80 6.98 -3.76 17.40
N LEU A 81 7.89 -4.61 17.89
CA LEU A 81 8.65 -5.51 17.03
C LEU A 81 7.75 -6.53 16.31
N THR A 82 6.66 -6.96 16.97
CA THR A 82 5.66 -7.84 16.38
C THR A 82 4.83 -7.12 15.32
N ILE A 83 4.46 -5.86 15.54
CA ILE A 83 3.75 -5.05 14.53
C ILE A 83 4.66 -4.79 13.32
N ALA A 84 5.92 -4.41 13.53
CA ALA A 84 6.89 -4.23 12.45
C ALA A 84 7.05 -5.50 11.59
N ARG A 85 7.08 -6.67 12.25
CA ARG A 85 7.14 -7.98 11.61
C ARG A 85 5.92 -8.25 10.72
N ASP A 86 4.74 -7.84 11.16
CA ASP A 86 3.50 -7.99 10.39
C ASP A 86 3.44 -7.02 9.19
N VAL A 87 3.91 -5.79 9.34
CA VAL A 87 4.10 -4.85 8.23
C VAL A 87 5.08 -5.43 7.21
N LEU A 88 6.23 -5.94 7.65
CA LEU A 88 7.23 -6.58 6.79
C LEU A 88 6.64 -7.77 6.01
N LYS A 89 5.93 -8.67 6.69
CA LYS A 89 5.23 -9.81 6.06
C LYS A 89 4.22 -9.34 5.02
N THR A 90 3.47 -8.30 5.35
CA THR A 90 2.48 -7.69 4.46
C THR A 90 3.14 -7.14 3.18
N ARG A 91 4.25 -6.40 3.29
CA ARG A 91 4.97 -5.85 2.14
C ARG A 91 5.55 -6.93 1.23
N ARG A 92 6.17 -7.97 1.81
CA ARG A 92 6.68 -9.13 1.05
C ARG A 92 5.55 -9.91 0.37
N ARG A 93 4.39 -10.03 1.03
CA ARG A 93 3.21 -10.65 0.42
C ARG A 93 2.71 -9.83 -0.77
N ILE A 94 2.66 -8.50 -0.69
CA ILE A 94 2.25 -7.67 -1.84
C ILE A 94 3.26 -7.82 -2.99
N ALA A 95 4.56 -7.80 -2.69
CA ALA A 95 5.62 -7.88 -3.70
C ALA A 95 5.67 -9.23 -4.44
N SER A 96 5.22 -10.33 -3.81
CA SER A 96 5.20 -11.66 -4.43
C SER A 96 3.95 -11.93 -5.27
N GLN A 97 2.97 -11.03 -5.26
CA GLN A 97 1.72 -11.20 -6.00
C GLN A 97 1.84 -10.71 -7.44
N PRO A 98 1.11 -11.32 -8.40
CA PRO A 98 1.07 -10.83 -9.77
C PRO A 98 0.37 -9.46 -9.82
N SER A 99 0.71 -8.63 -10.82
CA SER A 99 0.22 -7.25 -10.97
C SER A 99 -1.32 -7.12 -10.96
N GLY A 100 -2.03 -8.14 -11.45
CA GLY A 100 -3.50 -8.18 -11.45
C GLY A 100 -4.14 -8.67 -10.14
N TRP A 101 -3.37 -9.24 -9.21
CA TRP A 101 -3.90 -9.86 -7.98
C TRP A 101 -4.71 -8.87 -7.15
N ALA A 102 -4.19 -7.66 -6.98
CA ALA A 102 -4.85 -6.65 -6.16
C ALA A 102 -6.25 -6.30 -6.68
N LEU A 103 -6.52 -6.45 -7.99
CA LEU A 103 -7.85 -6.18 -8.57
C LEU A 103 -8.60 -7.47 -8.93
N SER A 104 -7.98 -8.64 -8.79
CA SER A 104 -8.49 -9.91 -9.32
C SER A 104 -9.80 -10.37 -8.67
N GLY A 105 -9.94 -10.26 -7.36
CA GLY A 105 -11.20 -10.58 -6.68
C GLY A 105 -12.28 -9.51 -6.84
N MET A 106 -11.89 -8.30 -7.29
CA MET A 106 -12.82 -7.22 -7.66
C MET A 106 -13.31 -7.37 -9.10
N CYS A 107 -12.58 -8.10 -9.95
CA CYS A 107 -12.87 -8.26 -11.36
C CYS A 107 -13.67 -9.56 -11.60
N GLY A 108 -15.00 -9.43 -11.62
CA GLY A 108 -15.91 -10.54 -11.93
C GLY A 108 -17.17 -10.60 -11.08
N GLN A 109 -17.20 -9.93 -9.91
CA GLN A 109 -18.39 -9.84 -9.05
C GLN A 109 -19.12 -8.50 -9.13
N TYR A 110 -18.51 -7.45 -9.70
CA TYR A 110 -19.19 -6.20 -9.96
C TYR A 110 -18.63 -5.48 -11.18
N SER A 111 -19.53 -4.93 -12.00
CA SER A 111 -19.20 -3.88 -12.97
C SER A 111 -19.02 -2.60 -12.16
N TRP A 112 -17.84 -1.96 -12.21
CA TRP A 112 -17.64 -0.65 -11.59
C TRP A 112 -18.42 0.41 -12.39
N ASP A 113 -19.72 0.50 -12.13
CA ASP A 113 -20.68 1.44 -12.73
C ASP A 113 -21.02 2.61 -11.80
N GLY A 114 -20.50 2.59 -10.56
CA GLY A 114 -20.80 3.57 -9.52
C GLY A 114 -22.16 3.37 -8.84
N THR A 115 -22.83 2.24 -9.11
CA THR A 115 -24.17 1.91 -8.59
C THR A 115 -24.25 0.56 -7.89
N THR A 116 -23.34 -0.37 -8.19
CA THR A 116 -23.32 -1.71 -7.59
C THR A 116 -22.25 -1.82 -6.50
N CYS A 117 -22.66 -1.92 -5.23
CA CYS A 117 -21.78 -2.26 -4.09
C CYS A 117 -22.03 -3.73 -3.70
N PRO A 118 -20.99 -4.53 -3.37
CA PRO A 118 -21.19 -5.85 -2.78
C PRO A 118 -22.01 -5.78 -1.49
N SER A 119 -22.81 -6.81 -1.23
CA SER A 119 -23.69 -6.86 -0.04
C SER A 119 -22.92 -6.93 1.29
N ASP A 120 -21.66 -7.37 1.24
CA ASP A 120 -20.72 -7.40 2.37
C ASP A 120 -19.30 -7.15 1.84
N ALA A 121 -18.88 -5.88 1.85
CA ALA A 121 -17.58 -5.48 1.35
C ALA A 121 -16.42 -5.96 2.25
N ASP A 122 -16.64 -6.07 3.57
CA ASP A 122 -15.59 -6.44 4.53
C ASP A 122 -15.19 -7.92 4.36
N ALA A 123 -16.18 -8.81 4.16
CA ALA A 123 -15.91 -10.22 3.88
C ALA A 123 -15.10 -10.41 2.58
N VAL A 124 -15.46 -9.69 1.51
CA VAL A 124 -14.76 -9.75 0.22
C VAL A 124 -13.34 -9.20 0.33
N ILE A 125 -13.14 -8.10 1.05
CA ILE A 125 -11.81 -7.54 1.32
C ILE A 125 -10.97 -8.53 2.14
N HIS A 126 -11.57 -9.20 3.13
CA HIS A 126 -10.88 -10.18 3.94
C HIS A 126 -10.49 -11.44 3.15
N GLU A 127 -11.34 -11.92 2.25
CA GLU A 127 -11.03 -13.05 1.37
C GLU A 127 -9.87 -12.73 0.41
N ILE A 128 -9.89 -11.55 -0.21
CA ILE A 128 -8.91 -11.16 -1.22
C ILE A 128 -7.56 -10.77 -0.58
N TYR A 129 -7.59 -9.93 0.45
CA TYR A 129 -6.39 -9.34 1.04
C TYR A 129 -5.96 -9.99 2.37
N GLY A 130 -6.81 -10.79 3.01
CA GLY A 130 -6.51 -11.46 4.28
C GLY A 130 -6.21 -10.47 5.42
N GLY A 131 -5.13 -10.71 6.17
CA GLY A 131 -4.68 -9.87 7.28
C GLY A 131 -3.90 -8.60 6.89
N ILE A 132 -3.93 -8.15 5.64
CA ILE A 132 -3.23 -6.94 5.19
C ILE A 132 -4.00 -5.71 5.68
N MET A 133 -3.72 -5.30 6.92
CA MET A 133 -4.42 -4.20 7.61
C MET A 133 -4.45 -2.89 6.80
N HIS A 134 -3.37 -2.55 6.09
CA HIS A 134 -3.32 -1.33 5.26
C HIS A 134 -4.18 -1.39 3.99
N ALA A 135 -4.38 -2.57 3.38
CA ALA A 135 -5.34 -2.71 2.27
C ALA A 135 -6.77 -2.56 2.79
N ARG A 136 -7.04 -3.09 4.00
CA ARG A 136 -8.34 -2.94 4.67
C ARG A 136 -8.67 -1.50 5.02
N VAL A 137 -7.69 -0.70 5.48
CA VAL A 137 -7.88 0.73 5.77
C VAL A 137 -7.99 1.56 4.49
N ALA A 138 -7.15 1.32 3.48
CA ALA A 138 -7.17 2.08 2.23
C ALA A 138 -8.43 1.83 1.39
N ILE A 139 -8.91 0.58 1.35
CA ILE A 139 -10.13 0.20 0.61
C ILE A 139 -11.37 0.44 1.47
N GLY A 140 -11.35 0.14 2.77
CA GLY A 140 -12.45 0.42 3.69
C GLY A 140 -12.78 1.92 3.79
N SER A 141 -11.79 2.80 3.69
CA SER A 141 -12.03 4.25 3.58
C SER A 141 -12.62 4.70 2.23
N ALA A 142 -12.47 3.89 1.17
CA ALA A 142 -13.09 4.11 -0.14
C ALA A 142 -14.49 3.48 -0.24
N VAL A 143 -14.82 2.55 0.66
CA VAL A 143 -16.10 1.85 0.81
C VAL A 143 -16.75 2.30 2.14
N ASP A 144 -16.79 3.60 2.38
CA ASP A 144 -17.49 4.17 3.54
C ASP A 144 -18.97 4.32 3.15
N ASP A 145 -19.83 3.43 3.66
CA ASP A 145 -21.27 3.36 3.35
C ASP A 145 -22.01 4.68 3.61
N HIS A 146 -21.50 5.50 4.53
CA HIS A 146 -22.09 6.80 4.87
C HIS A 146 -21.65 7.95 3.96
N ARG A 147 -20.65 7.76 3.07
CA ARG A 147 -20.08 8.82 2.23
C ARG A 147 -20.46 8.71 0.74
N TYR A 148 -21.22 7.69 0.35
CA TYR A 148 -21.83 7.61 -0.98
C TYR A 148 -22.99 8.63 -1.10
N GLU A 149 -22.68 9.92 -0.97
CA GLU A 149 -23.56 10.95 -1.49
C GLU A 149 -23.62 10.79 -3.02
N LYS A 150 -24.85 10.67 -3.52
CA LYS A 150 -25.20 10.63 -4.93
C LYS A 150 -24.57 11.82 -5.67
N GLY A 151 -23.43 11.60 -6.32
CA GLY A 151 -22.74 12.62 -7.09
C GLY A 151 -22.17 12.07 -8.40
N PRO A 152 -22.89 12.10 -9.52
CA PRO A 152 -22.31 11.80 -10.81
C PRO A 152 -21.40 12.97 -11.20
N ARG A 153 -20.09 12.67 -11.33
CA ARG A 153 -19.05 13.38 -12.14
C ARG A 153 -17.69 13.36 -11.41
N VAL A 154 -16.90 12.29 -11.59
CA VAL A 154 -15.44 12.40 -11.78
C VAL A 154 -14.86 11.04 -12.19
N ALA A 155 -14.74 10.84 -13.51
CA ALA A 155 -14.10 9.70 -14.14
C ALA A 155 -12.56 9.86 -14.12
N TRP A 156 -11.93 9.75 -12.95
CA TRP A 156 -10.46 9.92 -12.82
C TRP A 156 -9.67 8.62 -12.65
N PHE A 157 -10.31 7.51 -12.30
CA PHE A 157 -9.57 6.26 -12.02
C PHE A 157 -9.24 5.41 -13.26
N ARG A 158 -9.82 5.72 -14.42
CA ARG A 158 -9.64 4.94 -15.67
C ARG A 158 -8.29 5.22 -16.39
N ALA A 159 -7.50 6.19 -15.94
CA ALA A 159 -6.31 6.62 -16.68
C ALA A 159 -4.99 5.94 -16.27
N CYS A 160 -4.86 5.41 -15.04
CA CYS A 160 -3.54 4.95 -14.55
C CYS A 160 -3.19 3.48 -14.83
N PHE A 161 -4.15 2.60 -15.12
CA PHE A 161 -3.89 1.15 -15.25
C PHE A 161 -3.97 0.59 -16.68
N ARG A 162 -3.88 1.46 -17.69
CA ARG A 162 -3.84 1.04 -19.10
C ARG A 162 -2.64 1.62 -19.84
N LEU A 163 -1.44 1.36 -19.32
CA LEU A 163 -0.18 1.46 -20.07
C LEU A 163 0.77 0.36 -19.56
N GLY A 164 1.03 -0.64 -20.40
CA GLY A 164 2.02 -1.70 -20.17
C GLY A 164 1.42 -3.06 -19.97
#